data_AF-A0A559L9U2-F1
#
_entry.id   AF-A0A559L9U2-F1
#
_cell.length_a   1.000
_cell.length_b   1.000
_cell.length_c   1.000
_cell.angle_alpha   90.00
_cell.angle_beta   90.00
_cell.angle_gamma   90.00
#
_symmetry.space_group_name_H-M   'P 1'
#
loop_
_entity.id
_entity.type
_entity.pdbx_description
1 polymer ?
#
loop_
_entity_poly.entity_id
_entity_poly.type
_entity_poly.pdbx_seq_one_letter_code
_entity_poly.pdbx_strand_id
1 'polypeptide(L)'
;MATTPRYRIESITTGLRSVNHDALFSVRRNGKAFYIKISPTKFINSPNMTEKYMAYLEVLELGEEVIGDIYDTDVYEWVMAPFESLLVELAPPPECDLKDIKITLHEHQFPEFFVFELEIIDEKLCPRRVVAETSPVRPSFVTFDDDFLDDLETWTALYDPAGIVLSFKDPKDALFKPPNKVLIDDCRTECFFKPCNSGVQIRRELGTYKMIHAAGLDSQFNLCHLCGIVMDEYDFILGILLTHIDNRGCLLSTKIALKEHDDPPPEVRQRWMDQIDAAVSGLHDAGIIWGDVKAENVLIDQDSNAWVTDFGGGYTKGWVDKEVAETMEGDRMGMAKLREFIFPAASKKGGTVV
;
A
#
# COMPACT_ATOMS: atom_id res chain seq x y z
N MET A 1 -23.13 -7.06 26.01
CA MET A 1 -21.94 -7.65 25.36
C MET A 1 -20.94 -6.54 25.26
N ALA A 2 -19.76 -6.66 25.89
CA ALA A 2 -18.72 -5.66 25.73
C ALA A 2 -18.30 -5.67 24.25
N THR A 3 -18.40 -4.53 23.58
CA THR A 3 -17.95 -4.39 22.20
C THR A 3 -16.44 -4.53 22.15
N THR A 4 -15.93 -5.51 21.40
CA THR A 4 -14.49 -5.68 21.13
C THR A 4 -13.89 -4.34 20.69
N PRO A 5 -12.77 -3.89 21.29
CA PRO A 5 -12.19 -2.61 20.94
C PRO A 5 -11.75 -2.61 19.47
N ARG A 6 -12.20 -1.62 18.69
CA ARG A 6 -11.73 -1.45 17.30
C ARG A 6 -10.24 -1.11 17.29
N TYR A 7 -9.41 -1.94 16.66
CA TYR A 7 -8.01 -1.67 16.36
C TYR A 7 -7.68 -2.27 14.98
N ARG A 8 -6.49 -1.98 14.46
CA ARG A 8 -5.96 -2.58 13.24
C ARG A 8 -4.53 -3.02 13.47
N ILE A 9 -4.20 -4.26 13.14
CA ILE A 9 -2.80 -4.70 13.00
C ILE A 9 -2.31 -4.16 11.65
N GLU A 10 -1.33 -3.26 11.67
CA GLU A 10 -0.80 -2.58 10.48
C GLU A 10 0.28 -3.41 9.81
N SER A 11 1.16 -4.02 10.60
CA SER A 11 2.23 -4.87 10.12
C SER A 11 2.67 -5.85 11.20
N ILE A 12 3.20 -6.98 10.76
CA ILE A 12 3.86 -7.96 11.60
C ILE A 12 5.24 -8.16 10.99
N THR A 13 6.28 -7.93 11.79
CA THR A 13 7.65 -8.22 11.40
C THR A 13 8.14 -9.39 12.22
N THR A 14 8.43 -10.49 11.54
CA THR A 14 9.08 -11.66 12.13
C THR A 14 10.56 -11.64 11.78
N GLY A 15 11.37 -12.19 12.67
CA GLY A 15 12.80 -12.36 12.46
C GLY A 15 13.13 -13.45 11.44
N LEU A 16 12.63 -13.37 10.19
CA LEU A 16 12.84 -14.31 9.07
C LEU A 16 14.32 -14.70 8.81
N ARG A 17 15.28 -13.98 9.40
CA ARG A 17 16.73 -14.22 9.31
C ARG A 17 17.47 -14.14 10.65
N SER A 18 16.78 -13.94 11.76
CA SER A 18 17.39 -13.87 13.09
C SER A 18 17.07 -15.13 13.88
N VAL A 19 18.10 -15.76 14.45
CA VAL A 19 18.01 -16.97 15.30
C VAL A 19 17.11 -16.76 16.55
N ASN A 20 16.67 -15.53 16.78
CA ASN A 20 16.02 -15.12 18.02
C ASN A 20 14.52 -15.40 18.05
N HIS A 21 13.89 -15.71 16.91
CA HIS A 21 12.44 -15.99 16.82
C HIS A 21 11.58 -14.84 17.39
N ASP A 22 12.02 -13.60 17.21
CA ASP A 22 11.31 -12.43 17.70
C ASP A 22 10.20 -12.01 16.71
N ALA A 23 9.11 -11.48 17.24
CA ALA A 23 8.02 -10.89 16.47
C ALA A 23 7.68 -9.49 16.98
N LEU A 24 7.38 -8.58 16.06
CA LEU A 24 6.89 -7.23 16.33
C LEU A 24 5.54 -7.02 15.65
N PHE A 25 4.51 -6.76 16.45
CA PHE A 25 3.19 -6.35 15.98
C PHE A 25 3.07 -4.84 16.08
N SER A 26 2.79 -4.19 14.96
CA SER A 26 2.43 -2.77 14.91
C SER A 26 0.92 -2.66 14.85
N VAL A 27 0.31 -2.06 15.85
CA VAL A 27 -1.15 -1.96 16.00
C VAL A 27 -1.56 -0.50 16.10
N ARG A 28 -2.59 -0.10 15.34
CA ARG A 28 -3.15 1.25 15.38
C ARG A 28 -4.53 1.27 16.03
N ARG A 29 -4.74 2.27 16.87
CA ARG A 29 -6.06 2.59 17.44
C ARG A 29 -6.18 4.08 17.71
N ASN A 30 -7.28 4.68 17.22
CA ASN A 30 -7.63 6.08 17.48
C ASN A 30 -6.46 7.05 17.20
N GLY A 31 -5.71 6.83 16.11
CA GLY A 31 -4.56 7.66 15.74
C GLY A 31 -3.27 7.38 16.52
N LYS A 32 -3.27 6.46 17.50
CA LYS A 32 -2.09 6.07 18.26
C LYS A 32 -1.54 4.72 17.81
N ALA A 33 -0.23 4.53 17.95
CA ALA A 33 0.47 3.29 17.62
C ALA A 33 0.86 2.48 18.86
N PHE A 34 0.81 1.16 18.73
CA PHE A 34 1.18 0.20 19.77
C PHE A 34 2.13 -0.81 19.14
N TYR A 35 3.33 -0.91 19.70
CA TYR A 35 4.38 -1.80 19.23
C TYR A 35 4.56 -2.92 20.24
N ILE A 36 4.04 -4.10 19.93
CA ILE A 36 4.06 -5.27 20.81
C ILE A 36 5.19 -6.19 20.37
N LYS A 37 6.22 -6.31 21.21
CA LYS A 37 7.37 -7.19 21.01
C LYS A 37 7.15 -8.51 21.71
N ILE A 38 7.40 -9.60 21.00
CA ILE A 38 7.38 -10.96 21.55
C ILE A 38 8.76 -11.56 21.30
N SER A 39 9.36 -12.11 22.35
CA SER A 39 10.67 -12.77 22.27
C SER A 39 10.68 -13.98 23.19
N PRO A 40 11.07 -15.18 22.72
CA PRO A 40 11.23 -16.35 23.57
C PRO A 40 12.20 -16.15 24.73
N THR A 41 13.12 -15.19 24.63
CA THR A 41 14.03 -14.82 25.73
C THR A 41 13.30 -14.28 26.96
N LYS A 42 12.03 -13.90 26.81
CA LYS A 42 11.14 -13.40 27.87
C LYS A 42 10.16 -14.44 28.39
N PHE A 43 10.31 -15.71 27.96
CA PHE A 43 9.47 -16.80 28.42
C PHE A 43 10.14 -17.51 29.60
N ILE A 44 9.50 -17.47 30.76
CA ILE A 44 10.00 -18.02 32.02
C ILE A 44 9.09 -19.17 32.42
N ASN A 45 9.66 -20.37 32.58
CA ASN A 45 8.94 -21.59 32.96
C ASN A 45 7.66 -21.87 32.14
N SER A 46 7.70 -21.60 30.83
CA SER A 46 6.51 -21.66 29.97
C SER A 46 6.68 -22.57 28.73
N PRO A 47 7.02 -23.86 28.89
CA PRO A 47 7.25 -24.76 27.76
C PRO A 47 6.05 -24.90 26.80
N ASN A 48 4.81 -24.98 27.31
CA ASN A 48 3.63 -25.19 26.46
C ASN A 48 3.34 -23.95 25.61
N MET A 49 3.42 -22.76 26.23
CA MET A 49 3.22 -21.51 25.52
C MET A 49 4.37 -21.19 24.58
N THR A 50 5.59 -21.66 24.88
CA THR A 50 6.72 -21.57 23.95
C THR A 50 6.47 -22.41 22.70
N GLU A 51 6.05 -23.66 22.86
CA GLU A 51 5.69 -24.53 21.73
C GLU A 51 4.56 -23.93 20.90
N LYS A 52 3.51 -23.43 21.56
CA LYS A 52 2.41 -22.72 20.91
C LYS A 52 2.88 -21.49 20.13
N TYR A 53 3.75 -20.67 20.72
CA TYR A 53 4.31 -19.50 20.06
C TYR A 53 5.13 -19.87 18.81
N MET A 54 5.92 -20.96 18.86
CA MET A 54 6.70 -21.39 17.70
C MET A 54 5.80 -21.83 16.53
N ALA A 55 4.72 -22.56 16.81
CA ALA A 55 3.74 -22.92 15.79
C ALA A 55 3.04 -21.68 15.20
N TYR A 56 2.74 -20.68 16.02
CA TYR A 56 2.17 -19.40 15.56
C TYR A 56 3.17 -18.58 14.74
N LEU A 57 4.44 -18.57 15.14
CA LEU A 57 5.49 -17.89 14.41
C LEU A 57 5.68 -18.49 13.02
N GLU A 58 5.59 -19.82 12.87
CA GLU A 58 5.64 -20.50 11.57
C GLU A 58 4.53 -20.03 10.62
N VAL A 59 3.30 -19.86 11.12
CA VAL A 59 2.17 -19.27 10.35
C VAL A 59 2.53 -17.86 9.87
N LEU A 60 3.05 -17.03 10.76
CA LEU A 60 3.43 -15.64 10.43
C LEU A 60 4.60 -15.56 9.44
N GLU A 61 5.59 -16.46 9.56
CA GLU A 61 6.78 -16.47 8.71
C GLU A 61 6.50 -16.99 7.30
N LEU A 62 5.61 -17.98 7.16
CA LEU A 62 5.18 -18.47 5.86
C LEU A 62 4.17 -17.55 5.18
N GLY A 63 3.46 -16.72 5.97
CA GLY A 63 2.45 -15.80 5.45
C GLY A 63 1.22 -16.51 4.87
N GLU A 64 1.00 -17.76 5.28
CA GLU A 64 -0.16 -18.56 4.90
C GLU A 64 -1.32 -18.26 5.86
N GLU A 65 -2.55 -18.22 5.35
CA GLU A 65 -3.74 -18.00 6.20
C GLU A 65 -3.96 -19.16 7.19
N VAL A 66 -3.54 -20.38 6.80
CA VAL A 66 -3.73 -21.59 7.60
C VAL A 66 -2.53 -22.53 7.47
N ILE A 67 -2.03 -23.02 8.61
CA ILE A 67 -1.05 -24.12 8.66
C ILE A 67 -1.54 -25.19 9.62
N GLY A 68 -1.75 -26.39 9.10
CA GLY A 68 -2.39 -27.47 9.86
C GLY A 68 -3.80 -27.02 10.28
N ASP A 69 -4.01 -26.89 11.60
CA ASP A 69 -5.27 -26.46 12.19
C ASP A 69 -5.22 -25.02 12.76
N ILE A 70 -4.14 -24.26 12.50
CA ILE A 70 -3.93 -22.92 13.03
C ILE A 70 -4.22 -21.89 11.94
N TYR A 71 -5.15 -20.98 12.23
CA TYR A 71 -5.43 -19.80 11.41
C TYR A 71 -4.59 -18.61 11.88
N ASP A 72 -4.20 -17.73 10.98
CA ASP A 72 -3.54 -16.46 11.32
C ASP A 72 -4.36 -15.62 12.34
N THR A 73 -5.68 -15.66 12.24
CA THR A 73 -6.60 -15.04 13.19
C THR A 73 -6.48 -15.59 14.60
N ASP A 74 -6.19 -16.88 14.79
CA ASP A 74 -5.92 -17.46 16.11
C ASP A 74 -4.68 -16.84 16.74
N VAL A 75 -3.67 -16.55 15.92
CA VAL A 75 -2.44 -15.86 16.35
C VAL A 75 -2.77 -14.44 16.80
N TYR A 76 -3.57 -13.73 16.01
CA TYR A 76 -3.95 -12.34 16.30
C TYR A 76 -4.77 -12.25 17.59
N GLU A 77 -5.77 -13.11 17.76
CA GLU A 77 -6.58 -13.14 18.98
C GLU A 77 -5.73 -13.46 20.22
N TRP A 78 -4.82 -14.43 20.11
CA TRP A 78 -3.94 -14.82 21.21
C TRP A 78 -2.98 -13.70 21.63
N VAL A 79 -2.34 -13.02 20.66
CA VAL A 79 -1.44 -11.90 20.96
C VAL A 79 -2.21 -10.72 21.54
N MET A 80 -3.40 -10.40 21.02
CA MET A 80 -4.12 -9.17 21.36
C MET A 80 -4.93 -9.26 22.66
N ALA A 81 -5.38 -10.45 23.05
CA ALA A 81 -6.17 -10.68 24.27
C ALA A 81 -5.64 -9.97 25.54
N PRO A 82 -4.34 -10.05 25.91
CA PRO A 82 -3.82 -9.36 27.09
C PRO A 82 -3.78 -7.83 26.96
N PHE A 83 -3.85 -7.27 25.74
CA PHE A 83 -3.69 -5.84 25.50
C PHE A 83 -5.00 -5.09 25.35
N GLU A 84 -6.15 -5.75 25.17
CA GLU A 84 -7.43 -5.09 24.86
C GLU A 84 -7.79 -3.94 25.81
N SER A 85 -7.65 -4.17 27.12
CA SER A 85 -7.94 -3.14 28.14
C SER A 85 -6.94 -1.98 28.08
N LEU A 86 -5.65 -2.29 27.88
CA LEU A 86 -4.57 -1.30 27.77
C LEU A 86 -4.74 -0.41 26.52
N LEU A 87 -5.19 -0.99 25.40
CA LEU A 87 -5.49 -0.25 24.19
C LEU A 87 -6.62 0.76 24.40
N VAL A 88 -7.67 0.38 25.13
CA VAL A 88 -8.80 1.26 25.43
C VAL A 88 -8.39 2.38 26.39
N GLU A 89 -7.59 2.06 27.40
CA GLU A 89 -7.10 3.03 28.38
C GLU A 89 -6.16 4.07 27.75
N LEU A 90 -5.20 3.63 26.94
CA LEU A 90 -4.14 4.50 26.40
C LEU A 90 -4.54 5.24 25.12
N ALA A 91 -5.48 4.67 24.36
CA ALA A 91 -6.06 5.26 23.17
C ALA A 91 -7.60 5.24 23.27
N PRO A 92 -8.19 6.04 24.17
CA PRO A 92 -9.64 6.17 24.25
C PRO A 92 -10.20 6.77 22.94
N PRO A 93 -11.50 6.60 22.65
CA PRO A 93 -12.14 7.30 21.54
C PRO A 93 -11.89 8.81 21.62
N PRO A 94 -11.72 9.49 20.48
CA PRO A 94 -11.52 10.93 20.47
C PRO A 94 -12.73 11.65 21.08
N GLU A 95 -12.47 12.76 21.78
CA GLU A 95 -13.50 13.57 22.43
C GLU A 95 -14.28 14.45 21.43
N CYS A 96 -13.71 14.72 20.26
CA CYS A 96 -14.35 15.50 19.19
C CYS A 96 -15.42 14.70 18.43
N ASP A 97 -16.33 15.40 17.75
CA ASP A 97 -17.24 14.74 16.81
C ASP A 97 -16.41 14.06 15.72
N LEU A 98 -16.71 12.77 15.48
CA LEU A 98 -16.02 11.96 14.47
C LEU A 98 -16.09 12.58 13.07
N LYS A 99 -17.06 13.47 12.81
CA LYS A 99 -17.20 14.18 11.52
C LYS A 99 -16.19 15.31 11.34
N ASP A 100 -15.64 15.83 12.43
CA ASP A 100 -14.69 16.94 12.44
C ASP A 100 -13.24 16.47 12.51
N ILE A 101 -13.00 15.14 12.46
CA ILE A 101 -11.67 14.56 12.41
C ILE A 101 -10.94 15.06 11.17
N LYS A 102 -9.89 15.84 11.41
CA LYS A 102 -8.93 16.29 10.41
C LYS A 102 -7.54 15.89 10.90
N ILE A 103 -6.93 14.94 10.20
CA ILE A 103 -5.62 14.39 10.51
C ILE A 103 -4.68 14.73 9.36
N THR A 104 -3.50 15.22 9.67
CA THR A 104 -2.43 15.45 8.71
C THR A 104 -1.66 14.16 8.43
N LEU A 105 -0.93 14.12 7.32
CA LEU A 105 -0.05 13.01 7.03
C LEU A 105 1.05 12.89 8.09
N HIS A 106 1.54 14.00 8.62
CA HIS A 106 2.51 14.02 9.72
C HIS A 106 1.96 13.34 10.99
N GLU A 107 0.78 13.74 11.46
CA GLU A 107 0.15 13.11 12.65
C GLU A 107 -0.11 11.62 12.46
N HIS A 108 -0.37 11.17 11.23
CA HIS A 108 -0.58 9.75 10.93
C HIS A 108 0.71 8.94 10.92
N GLN A 109 1.77 9.48 10.29
CA GLN A 109 3.07 8.82 10.11
C GLN A 109 3.92 8.86 11.38
N PHE A 110 3.75 9.90 12.20
CA PHE A 110 4.46 10.10 13.47
C PHE A 110 3.47 10.15 14.65
N PRO A 111 2.70 9.08 14.88
CA PRO A 111 1.68 9.08 15.92
C PRO A 111 2.31 9.02 17.32
N GLU A 112 1.56 9.44 18.34
CA GLU A 112 1.86 9.03 19.71
C GLU A 112 1.89 7.50 19.79
N PHE A 113 2.91 6.95 20.45
CA PHE A 113 3.14 5.52 20.47
C PHE A 113 3.37 4.94 21.86
N PHE A 114 3.12 3.64 21.97
CA PHE A 114 3.38 2.85 23.16
C PHE A 114 4.14 1.58 22.79
N VAL A 115 5.19 1.25 23.55
CA VAL A 115 5.95 0.01 23.35
C VAL A 115 5.60 -0.97 24.46
N PHE A 116 5.34 -2.21 24.07
CA PHE A 116 5.06 -3.31 24.97
C PHE A 116 5.97 -4.49 24.68
N GLU A 117 6.30 -5.23 25.73
CA GLU A 117 6.84 -6.57 25.65
C GLU A 117 5.78 -7.54 26.20
N LEU A 118 5.53 -8.62 25.47
CA LEU A 118 4.72 -9.73 25.97
C LEU A 118 5.65 -10.74 26.67
N GLU A 119 5.66 -10.70 27.99
CA GLU A 119 6.33 -11.70 28.80
C GLU A 119 5.41 -12.91 28.99
N ILE A 120 5.97 -14.10 29.10
CA ILE A 120 5.20 -15.31 29.40
C ILE A 120 5.80 -15.96 30.62
N ILE A 121 5.09 -15.90 31.74
CA ILE A 121 5.60 -16.36 33.04
C ILE A 121 4.65 -17.42 33.56
N ASP A 122 5.18 -18.61 33.81
CA ASP A 122 4.42 -19.76 34.30
C ASP A 122 3.15 -20.02 33.45
N GLU A 123 3.32 -20.06 32.12
CA GLU A 123 2.27 -20.28 31.11
C GLU A 123 1.21 -19.16 31.01
N LYS A 124 1.47 -17.97 31.56
CA LYS A 124 0.53 -16.83 31.50
C LYS A 124 1.08 -15.67 30.69
N LEU A 125 0.21 -15.08 29.88
CA LEU A 125 0.48 -13.88 29.09
C LEU A 125 0.52 -12.65 29.99
N CYS A 126 1.68 -12.00 30.08
CA CYS A 126 1.95 -10.88 30.96
C CYS A 126 2.40 -9.67 30.12
N PRO A 127 1.48 -8.75 29.75
CA PRO A 127 1.84 -7.55 29.01
C PRO A 127 2.62 -6.57 29.90
N ARG A 128 3.79 -6.11 29.44
CA ARG A 128 4.61 -5.13 30.15
C ARG A 128 4.88 -3.91 29.27
N ARG A 129 4.54 -2.72 29.77
CA ARG A 129 4.88 -1.47 29.08
C ARG A 129 6.38 -1.19 29.21
N VAL A 130 6.99 -0.77 28.11
CA VAL A 130 8.38 -0.33 28.03
C VAL A 130 8.40 1.16 27.73
N VAL A 131 9.18 1.91 28.48
CA VAL A 131 9.41 3.33 28.19
C VAL A 131 10.41 3.41 27.04
N ALA A 132 10.04 4.10 25.96
CA ALA A 132 10.89 4.34 24.81
C ALA A 132 10.80 5.82 24.43
N GLU A 133 11.95 6.46 24.27
CA GLU A 133 12.03 7.88 23.87
C GLU A 133 11.75 8.06 22.38
N THR A 134 12.11 7.05 21.57
CA THR A 134 11.93 7.06 20.11
C THR A 134 11.09 5.88 19.65
N SER A 135 10.29 6.09 18.61
CA SER A 135 9.50 5.01 18.00
C SER A 135 10.44 3.89 17.49
N PRO A 136 10.11 2.61 17.74
CA PRO A 136 10.85 1.48 17.18
C PRO A 136 10.65 1.31 15.67
N VAL A 137 9.62 1.95 15.09
CA VAL A 137 9.30 1.89 13.67
C VAL A 137 9.39 3.30 13.10
N ARG A 138 10.11 3.44 11.98
CA ARG A 138 10.14 4.66 11.19
C ARG A 138 9.31 4.49 9.91
N PRO A 139 8.61 5.54 9.45
CA PRO A 139 7.87 5.51 8.19
C PRO A 139 8.76 5.24 6.97
N SER A 140 9.98 5.78 6.97
CA SER A 140 10.92 5.64 5.86
C SER A 140 12.37 5.73 6.34
N PHE A 141 13.27 5.20 5.50
CA PHE A 141 14.72 5.35 5.59
C PHE A 141 15.33 5.79 4.25
N VAL A 142 14.48 6.22 3.31
CA VAL A 142 14.93 6.64 1.98
C VAL A 142 15.43 8.07 2.05
N THR A 143 16.68 8.28 1.69
CA THR A 143 17.28 9.60 1.51
C THR A 143 17.95 9.69 0.14
N PHE A 144 18.14 10.91 -0.32
CA PHE A 144 18.92 11.21 -1.52
C PHE A 144 20.02 12.20 -1.21
N ASP A 145 21.04 12.23 -2.07
CA ASP A 145 22.10 13.24 -2.02
C ASP A 145 21.57 14.62 -2.46
N ASP A 146 22.25 15.68 -2.02
CA ASP A 146 21.86 17.07 -2.27
C ASP A 146 21.71 17.35 -3.78
N ASP A 147 22.63 16.83 -4.62
CA ASP A 147 22.57 17.00 -6.08
C ASP A 147 21.26 16.45 -6.67
N PHE A 148 20.78 15.31 -6.15
CA PHE A 148 19.52 14.72 -6.58
C PHE A 148 18.31 15.51 -6.06
N LEU A 149 18.35 16.03 -4.83
CA LEU A 149 17.27 16.86 -4.28
C LEU A 149 17.15 18.19 -5.03
N ASP A 150 18.27 18.86 -5.29
CA ASP A 150 18.34 20.08 -6.10
C ASP A 150 17.75 19.84 -7.49
N ASP A 151 18.07 18.72 -8.13
CA ASP A 151 17.49 18.34 -9.42
C ASP A 151 15.97 18.13 -9.33
N LEU A 152 15.47 17.48 -8.27
CA LEU A 152 14.03 17.29 -8.08
C LEU A 152 13.28 18.62 -7.98
N GLU A 153 13.78 19.57 -7.21
CA GLU A 153 13.16 20.90 -7.04
C GLU A 153 12.99 21.67 -8.36
N THR A 154 13.79 21.34 -9.40
CA THR A 154 13.68 22.02 -10.70
C THR A 154 12.43 21.66 -11.49
N TRP A 155 11.79 20.53 -11.21
CA TRP A 155 10.66 20.02 -11.99
C TRP A 155 9.51 19.45 -11.16
N THR A 156 9.66 19.32 -9.84
CA THR A 156 8.60 18.88 -8.93
C THR A 156 8.54 19.73 -7.67
N ALA A 157 7.47 19.54 -6.90
CA ALA A 157 7.27 20.21 -5.62
C ALA A 157 7.58 19.27 -4.46
N LEU A 158 8.20 19.81 -3.42
CA LEU A 158 8.47 19.12 -2.16
C LEU A 158 7.44 19.57 -1.12
N TYR A 159 6.81 18.62 -0.45
CA TYR A 159 5.75 18.88 0.52
C TYR A 159 6.14 18.40 1.91
N ASP A 160 5.91 19.26 2.89
CA ASP A 160 5.93 18.91 4.31
C ASP A 160 4.68 18.08 4.65
N PRO A 161 4.80 16.90 5.27
CA PRO A 161 3.66 16.07 5.67
C PRO A 161 2.67 16.77 6.62
N ALA A 162 3.08 17.81 7.34
CA ALA A 162 2.18 18.61 8.18
C ALA A 162 1.22 19.48 7.35
N GLY A 163 1.61 19.85 6.13
CA GLY A 163 0.76 20.59 5.18
C GLY A 163 -0.24 19.71 4.42
N ILE A 164 -0.14 18.39 4.55
CA ILE A 164 -0.95 17.42 3.81
C ILE A 164 -2.05 16.87 4.70
N VAL A 165 -3.30 16.95 4.27
CA VAL A 165 -4.47 16.50 5.04
C VAL A 165 -5.00 15.18 4.49
N LEU A 166 -5.31 14.22 5.35
CA LEU A 166 -5.90 12.96 4.93
C LEU A 166 -7.37 13.12 4.53
N SER A 167 -7.78 12.47 3.45
CA SER A 167 -9.16 12.51 2.97
C SER A 167 -9.75 11.11 2.85
N PHE A 168 -10.68 10.79 3.74
CA PHE A 168 -11.44 9.53 3.73
C PHE A 168 -12.92 9.78 3.51
N LYS A 169 -13.60 8.81 2.90
CA LYS A 169 -15.08 8.83 2.78
C LYS A 169 -15.76 8.87 4.16
N ASP A 170 -15.20 8.15 5.13
CA ASP A 170 -15.57 8.23 6.53
C ASP A 170 -14.40 8.85 7.31
N PRO A 171 -14.52 10.08 7.83
CA PRO A 171 -13.40 10.79 8.47
C PRO A 171 -12.75 9.99 9.61
N LYS A 172 -13.51 9.15 10.32
CA LYS A 172 -12.98 8.31 11.41
C LYS A 172 -11.95 7.29 10.93
N ASP A 173 -11.98 6.92 9.65
CA ASP A 173 -11.02 5.96 9.10
C ASP A 173 -9.60 6.53 9.06
N ALA A 174 -9.43 7.85 9.11
CA ALA A 174 -8.12 8.49 9.25
C ALA A 174 -7.36 8.04 10.51
N LEU A 175 -8.08 7.59 11.54
CA LEU A 175 -7.50 7.13 12.80
C LEU A 175 -7.04 5.66 12.78
N PHE A 176 -7.35 4.91 11.71
CA PHE A 176 -7.15 3.46 11.66
C PHE A 176 -6.58 2.94 10.34
N LYS A 177 -6.85 3.59 9.22
CA LYS A 177 -6.48 3.11 7.88
C LYS A 177 -5.24 3.86 7.36
N PRO A 178 -4.41 3.22 6.52
CA PRO A 178 -3.31 3.90 5.87
C PRO A 178 -3.85 4.98 4.92
N PRO A 179 -3.10 6.07 4.74
CA PRO A 179 -3.49 7.17 3.88
C PRO A 179 -3.29 6.79 2.41
N ASN A 180 -4.36 6.85 1.63
CA ASN A 180 -4.29 6.67 0.17
C ASN A 180 -4.68 7.96 -0.56
N LYS A 181 -5.77 8.63 -0.12
CA LYS A 181 -6.22 9.91 -0.68
C LYS A 181 -5.87 11.02 0.30
N VAL A 182 -5.22 12.06 -0.20
CA VAL A 182 -4.79 13.22 0.57
C VAL A 182 -5.13 14.52 -0.14
N LEU A 183 -5.10 15.62 0.60
CA LEU A 183 -5.37 16.97 0.13
C LEU A 183 -4.14 17.85 0.38
N ILE A 184 -3.71 18.57 -0.64
CA ILE A 184 -2.60 19.53 -0.59
C ILE A 184 -3.11 20.94 -0.96
N ASP A 185 -2.22 21.94 -0.90
CA ASP A 185 -2.49 23.34 -1.28
C ASP A 185 -3.74 23.93 -0.61
N ASP A 186 -3.76 23.97 0.73
CA ASP A 186 -4.92 24.42 1.51
C ASP A 186 -6.21 23.64 1.19
N CYS A 187 -6.06 22.33 0.99
CA CYS A 187 -7.14 21.40 0.68
C CYS A 187 -7.81 21.62 -0.70
N ARG A 188 -7.09 22.18 -1.67
CA ARG A 188 -7.61 22.46 -3.02
C ARG A 188 -7.34 21.35 -4.04
N THR A 189 -6.27 20.59 -3.83
CA THR A 189 -5.83 19.57 -4.78
C THR A 189 -5.91 18.20 -4.13
N GLU A 190 -6.60 17.26 -4.78
CA GLU A 190 -6.68 15.86 -4.35
C GLU A 190 -5.54 15.04 -4.97
N CYS A 191 -4.80 14.32 -4.13
CA CYS A 191 -3.71 13.47 -4.56
C CYS A 191 -3.84 12.05 -3.99
N PHE A 192 -3.25 11.09 -4.70
CA PHE A 192 -2.98 9.77 -4.20
C PHE A 192 -1.60 9.75 -3.54
N PHE A 193 -1.51 9.38 -2.27
CA PHE A 193 -0.25 9.22 -1.56
C PHE A 193 0.26 7.78 -1.71
N LYS A 194 1.43 7.62 -2.33
CA LYS A 194 2.13 6.33 -2.48
C LYS A 194 3.33 6.30 -1.53
N PRO A 195 3.30 5.52 -0.43
CA PRO A 195 4.44 5.41 0.47
C PRO A 195 5.63 4.74 -0.22
N CYS A 196 6.85 5.14 0.17
CA CYS A 196 8.09 4.65 -0.44
C CYS A 196 8.92 3.83 0.55
N ASN A 197 9.12 2.55 0.25
CA ASN A 197 9.88 1.64 1.11
C ASN A 197 11.27 1.28 0.53
N SER A 198 11.59 1.74 -0.68
CA SER A 198 12.82 1.38 -1.39
C SER A 198 13.36 2.57 -2.18
N GLY A 199 14.57 3.02 -1.83
CA GLY A 199 15.26 4.11 -2.52
C GLY A 199 15.56 3.79 -4.00
N VAL A 200 15.79 2.51 -4.33
CA VAL A 200 16.04 2.09 -5.71
C VAL A 200 14.78 2.18 -6.56
N GLN A 201 13.66 1.68 -6.04
CA GLN A 201 12.38 1.70 -6.77
C GLN A 201 11.89 3.14 -6.97
N ILE A 202 11.95 3.97 -5.93
CA ILE A 202 11.47 5.34 -6.04
C ILE A 202 12.34 6.21 -6.94
N ARG A 203 13.68 6.03 -6.92
CA ARG A 203 14.57 6.73 -7.85
C ARG A 203 14.22 6.42 -9.31
N ARG A 204 13.91 5.15 -9.60
CA ARG A 204 13.49 4.73 -10.93
C ARG A 204 12.15 5.34 -11.32
N GLU A 205 11.16 5.25 -10.44
CA GLU A 205 9.81 5.78 -10.68
C GLU A 205 9.84 7.30 -10.94
N LEU A 206 10.60 8.05 -10.11
CA LEU A 206 10.82 9.48 -10.30
C LEU A 206 11.52 9.80 -11.62
N GLY A 207 12.50 8.98 -12.02
CA GLY A 207 13.17 9.12 -13.31
C GLY A 207 12.19 9.01 -14.50
N THR A 208 11.25 8.06 -14.44
CA THR A 208 10.21 7.91 -15.47
C THR A 208 9.26 9.12 -15.48
N TYR A 209 8.78 9.56 -14.32
CA TYR A 209 7.92 10.76 -14.24
C TYR A 209 8.62 12.02 -14.77
N LYS A 210 9.92 12.18 -14.50
CA LYS A 210 10.71 13.29 -15.05
C LYS A 210 10.73 13.28 -16.58
N MET A 211 10.95 12.10 -17.19
CA MET A 211 10.93 11.96 -18.65
C MET A 211 9.55 12.26 -19.24
N ILE A 212 8.47 11.76 -18.60
CA ILE A 212 7.08 12.03 -19.02
C ILE A 212 6.79 13.53 -18.99
N HIS A 213 7.17 14.20 -17.90
CA HIS A 213 6.99 15.64 -17.74
C HIS A 213 7.81 16.45 -18.76
N ALA A 214 9.09 16.10 -18.96
CA ALA A 214 9.96 16.76 -19.93
C ALA A 214 9.45 16.62 -21.39
N ALA A 215 8.78 15.51 -21.70
CA ALA A 215 8.13 15.29 -22.99
C ALA A 215 6.72 15.89 -23.09
N GLY A 216 6.17 16.47 -22.01
CA GLY A 216 4.84 17.08 -21.95
C GLY A 216 3.70 16.09 -22.20
N LEU A 217 3.93 14.80 -21.97
CA LEU A 217 2.97 13.73 -22.25
C LEU A 217 1.83 13.68 -21.23
N ASP A 218 2.09 14.23 -20.04
CA ASP A 218 1.13 14.39 -18.96
C ASP A 218 -0.12 15.18 -19.39
N SER A 219 0.07 16.23 -20.19
CA SER A 219 -1.05 17.03 -20.73
C SER A 219 -1.76 16.41 -21.93
N GLN A 220 -1.19 15.38 -22.55
CA GLN A 220 -1.64 14.82 -23.83
C GLN A 220 -2.43 13.51 -23.67
N PHE A 221 -2.11 12.74 -22.64
CA PHE A 221 -2.63 11.39 -22.44
C PHE A 221 -3.12 11.19 -21.01
N ASN A 222 -4.01 10.22 -20.82
CA ASN A 222 -4.48 9.78 -19.49
C ASN A 222 -3.39 8.95 -18.78
N LEU A 223 -2.31 9.61 -18.38
CA LEU A 223 -1.25 9.03 -17.57
C LEU A 223 -1.45 9.45 -16.12
N CYS A 224 -1.07 8.62 -15.15
CA CYS A 224 -0.86 9.13 -13.81
C CYS A 224 0.30 10.13 -13.82
N HIS A 225 0.23 11.21 -13.06
CA HIS A 225 1.29 12.21 -12.99
C HIS A 225 1.78 12.37 -11.56
N LEU A 226 3.03 12.83 -11.43
CA LEU A 226 3.61 13.23 -10.15
C LEU A 226 3.15 14.65 -9.81
N CYS A 227 2.46 14.80 -8.69
CA CYS A 227 2.10 16.09 -8.11
C CYS A 227 3.20 16.65 -7.19
N GLY A 228 3.98 15.76 -6.57
CA GLY A 228 5.08 16.15 -5.68
C GLY A 228 5.64 15.00 -4.87
N ILE A 229 6.60 15.32 -4.01
CA ILE A 229 7.30 14.39 -3.14
C ILE A 229 7.08 14.81 -1.70
N VAL A 230 6.82 13.86 -0.81
CA VAL A 230 6.64 14.12 0.62
C VAL A 230 7.93 13.82 1.35
N MET A 231 8.46 14.81 2.08
CA MET A 231 9.70 14.69 2.84
C MET A 231 9.52 15.19 4.26
N ASP A 232 10.17 14.55 5.22
CA ASP A 232 10.19 15.02 6.61
C ASP A 232 11.31 16.06 6.86
N GLU A 233 11.38 16.56 8.10
CA GLU A 233 12.37 17.56 8.53
C GLU A 233 13.83 17.05 8.53
N TYR A 234 14.06 15.77 8.25
CA TYR A 234 15.37 15.13 8.21
C TYR A 234 15.73 14.64 6.79
N ASP A 235 15.06 15.16 5.77
CA ASP A 235 15.25 14.82 4.36
C ASP A 235 14.95 13.35 4.01
N PHE A 236 14.16 12.65 4.83
CA PHE A 236 13.64 11.33 4.47
C PHE A 236 12.42 11.46 3.55
N ILE A 237 12.46 10.75 2.43
CA ILE A 237 11.35 10.63 1.50
C ILE A 237 10.30 9.69 2.10
N LEU A 238 9.15 10.22 2.50
CA LEU A 238 8.04 9.43 3.05
C LEU A 238 7.19 8.79 1.95
N GLY A 239 7.11 9.44 0.79
CA GLY A 239 6.31 8.97 -0.34
C GLY A 239 6.21 9.98 -1.47
N ILE A 240 5.43 9.64 -2.48
CA ILE A 240 5.10 10.54 -3.59
C ILE A 240 3.60 10.81 -3.65
N LEU A 241 3.27 11.99 -4.15
CA LEU A 241 1.92 12.44 -4.43
C LEU A 241 1.66 12.28 -5.93
N LEU A 242 0.65 11.48 -6.25
CA LEU A 242 0.23 11.22 -7.62
C LEU A 242 -1.16 11.81 -7.87
N THR A 243 -1.53 11.99 -9.14
CA THR A 243 -2.89 12.37 -9.52
C THR A 243 -3.91 11.42 -8.87
N HIS A 244 -4.89 11.97 -8.14
CA HIS A 244 -5.98 11.17 -7.61
C HIS A 244 -6.98 10.84 -8.73
N ILE A 245 -6.99 9.59 -9.18
CA ILE A 245 -7.96 9.08 -10.16
C ILE A 245 -9.11 8.42 -9.39
N ASP A 246 -10.28 9.07 -9.33
CA ASP A 246 -11.45 8.47 -8.70
C ASP A 246 -11.99 7.33 -9.57
N ASN A 247 -11.57 6.10 -9.25
CA ASN A 247 -12.01 4.89 -9.91
C ASN A 247 -13.14 4.17 -9.15
N ARG A 248 -13.62 4.66 -7.99
CA ARG A 248 -14.56 3.93 -7.11
C ARG A 248 -14.20 2.45 -6.85
N GLY A 249 -12.90 2.13 -6.80
CA GLY A 249 -12.39 0.76 -6.66
C GLY A 249 -12.39 -0.07 -7.94
N CYS A 250 -12.59 0.55 -9.11
CA CYS A 250 -12.67 -0.11 -10.41
C CYS A 250 -11.31 -0.14 -11.10
N LEU A 251 -10.54 -1.21 -10.86
CA LEU A 251 -9.40 -1.55 -11.69
C LEU A 251 -9.91 -2.20 -12.99
N LEU A 252 -9.18 -2.03 -14.09
CA LEU A 252 -9.54 -2.70 -15.35
C LEU A 252 -9.62 -4.23 -15.15
N SER A 253 -8.72 -4.81 -14.35
CA SER A 253 -8.71 -6.23 -14.00
C SER A 253 -10.03 -6.72 -13.38
N THR A 254 -10.71 -5.87 -12.60
CA THR A 254 -11.98 -6.21 -11.94
C THR A 254 -13.20 -6.00 -12.83
N LYS A 255 -13.13 -5.07 -13.80
CA LYS A 255 -14.28 -4.70 -14.65
C LYS A 255 -14.66 -5.78 -15.65
N ILE A 256 -13.68 -6.51 -16.18
CA ILE A 256 -13.92 -7.54 -17.20
C ILE A 256 -14.11 -8.94 -16.56
N ALA A 257 -13.64 -9.14 -15.34
CA ALA A 257 -13.74 -10.42 -14.62
C ALA A 257 -15.12 -10.68 -13.97
N LEU A 258 -15.98 -9.67 -13.82
CA LEU A 258 -17.32 -9.84 -13.24
C LEU A 258 -18.29 -10.40 -14.28
N LYS A 259 -18.64 -11.68 -14.12
CA LYS A 259 -19.54 -12.41 -15.02
C LYS A 259 -20.90 -11.69 -15.21
N GLU A 260 -21.18 -11.42 -16.48
CA GLU A 260 -22.46 -11.30 -17.18
C GLU A 260 -23.42 -10.14 -16.86
N HIS A 261 -23.38 -9.47 -15.69
CA HIS A 261 -24.36 -8.38 -15.41
C HIS A 261 -23.84 -6.94 -15.51
N ASP A 262 -22.54 -6.72 -15.35
CA ASP A 262 -21.87 -5.40 -15.44
C ASP A 262 -20.76 -5.39 -16.51
N ASP A 263 -20.84 -6.29 -17.47
CA ASP A 263 -19.82 -6.41 -18.50
C ASP A 263 -19.84 -5.16 -19.42
N PRO A 264 -18.73 -4.40 -19.53
CA PRO A 264 -18.71 -3.21 -20.36
C PRO A 264 -18.98 -3.55 -21.84
N PRO A 265 -19.85 -2.79 -22.54
CA PRO A 265 -20.09 -2.98 -23.95
C PRO A 265 -18.80 -2.96 -24.78
N PRO A 266 -18.74 -3.65 -25.93
CA PRO A 266 -17.55 -3.68 -26.78
C PRO A 266 -17.00 -2.29 -27.15
N GLU A 267 -17.89 -1.32 -27.35
CA GLU A 267 -17.51 0.08 -27.65
C GLU A 267 -16.76 0.75 -26.50
N VAL A 268 -17.16 0.45 -25.25
CA VAL A 268 -16.49 0.97 -24.05
C VAL A 268 -15.10 0.33 -23.91
N ARG A 269 -15.02 -0.98 -24.10
CA ARG A 269 -13.76 -1.74 -24.10
C ARG A 269 -12.80 -1.26 -25.19
N GLN A 270 -13.31 -0.96 -26.38
CA GLN A 270 -12.53 -0.41 -27.48
C GLN A 270 -11.96 0.96 -27.12
N ARG A 271 -12.79 1.87 -26.59
CA ARG A 271 -12.33 3.17 -26.12
C ARG A 271 -11.23 3.05 -25.05
N TRP A 272 -11.36 2.11 -24.12
CA TRP A 272 -10.29 1.87 -23.13
C TRP A 272 -9.00 1.42 -23.80
N MET A 273 -9.06 0.45 -24.71
CA MET A 273 -7.85 0.05 -25.44
C MET A 273 -7.26 1.18 -26.28
N ASP A 274 -8.09 1.98 -26.95
CA ASP A 274 -7.61 3.10 -27.76
C ASP A 274 -6.87 4.14 -26.88
N GLN A 275 -7.38 4.42 -25.69
CA GLN A 275 -6.74 5.33 -24.72
C GLN A 275 -5.40 4.76 -24.22
N ILE A 276 -5.36 3.46 -23.89
CA ILE A 276 -4.13 2.80 -23.43
C ILE A 276 -3.10 2.72 -24.56
N ASP A 277 -3.52 2.30 -25.76
CA ASP A 277 -2.66 2.23 -26.95
C ASP A 277 -2.09 3.62 -27.29
N ALA A 278 -2.90 4.68 -27.25
CA ALA A 278 -2.43 6.03 -27.50
C ALA A 278 -1.40 6.49 -26.45
N ALA A 279 -1.68 6.25 -25.17
CA ALA A 279 -0.80 6.60 -24.07
C ALA A 279 0.56 5.87 -24.16
N VAL A 280 0.54 4.55 -24.36
CA VAL A 280 1.77 3.74 -24.45
C VAL A 280 2.54 4.03 -25.73
N SER A 281 1.88 4.28 -26.86
CA SER A 281 2.55 4.71 -28.08
C SER A 281 3.25 6.06 -27.89
N GLY A 282 2.59 7.02 -27.24
CA GLY A 282 3.17 8.33 -26.91
C GLY A 282 4.40 8.20 -26.00
N LEU A 283 4.37 7.30 -25.01
CA LEU A 283 5.55 6.98 -24.19
C LEU A 283 6.69 6.43 -25.05
N HIS A 284 6.40 5.44 -25.91
CA HIS A 284 7.41 4.78 -26.74
C HIS A 284 8.03 5.74 -27.76
N ASP A 285 7.24 6.62 -28.37
CA ASP A 285 7.71 7.65 -29.30
C ASP A 285 8.67 8.64 -28.61
N ALA A 286 8.49 8.88 -27.31
CA ALA A 286 9.39 9.68 -26.48
C ALA A 286 10.58 8.88 -25.90
N GLY A 287 10.72 7.58 -26.22
CA GLY A 287 11.78 6.73 -25.69
C GLY A 287 11.52 6.20 -24.27
N ILE A 288 10.29 6.34 -23.76
CA ILE A 288 9.92 6.00 -22.38
C ILE A 288 9.26 4.63 -22.35
N ILE A 289 9.61 3.81 -21.37
CA ILE A 289 9.10 2.46 -21.15
C ILE A 289 8.09 2.51 -20.00
N TRP A 290 6.92 1.89 -20.16
CA TRP A 290 5.95 1.75 -19.06
C TRP A 290 6.47 0.74 -18.03
N GLY A 291 6.91 -0.44 -18.49
CA GLY A 291 7.78 -1.33 -17.73
C GLY A 291 7.11 -2.27 -16.75
N ASP A 292 5.79 -2.20 -16.56
CA ASP A 292 4.99 -3.23 -15.86
C ASP A 292 3.55 -3.26 -16.41
N VAL A 293 3.40 -3.57 -17.69
CA VAL A 293 2.10 -3.62 -18.37
C VAL A 293 1.22 -4.72 -17.77
N LYS A 294 0.11 -4.33 -17.13
CA LYS A 294 -0.91 -5.24 -16.61
C LYS A 294 -2.23 -4.53 -16.37
N ALA A 295 -3.33 -5.29 -16.32
CA ALA A 295 -4.66 -4.73 -16.10
C ALA A 295 -4.84 -4.11 -14.69
N GLU A 296 -4.03 -4.50 -13.71
CA GLU A 296 -4.02 -3.88 -12.38
C GLU A 296 -3.41 -2.47 -12.38
N ASN A 297 -2.54 -2.16 -13.35
CA ASN A 297 -1.92 -0.85 -13.51
C ASN A 297 -2.74 0.09 -14.41
N VAL A 298 -3.97 -0.31 -14.77
CA VAL A 298 -4.92 0.53 -15.49
C VAL A 298 -6.14 0.80 -14.62
N LEU A 299 -6.41 2.08 -14.37
CA LEU A 299 -7.57 2.53 -13.60
C LEU A 299 -8.66 3.04 -14.55
N ILE A 300 -9.92 2.77 -14.22
CA ILE A 300 -11.07 3.31 -14.96
C ILE A 300 -11.72 4.39 -14.10
N ASP A 301 -11.72 5.64 -14.57
CA ASP A 301 -12.29 6.78 -13.85
C ASP A 301 -13.83 6.82 -13.90
N GLN A 302 -14.42 7.86 -13.31
CA GLN A 302 -15.88 8.07 -13.28
C GLN A 302 -16.51 8.31 -14.65
N ASP A 303 -15.75 8.87 -15.59
CA ASP A 303 -16.20 9.16 -16.95
C ASP A 303 -15.95 7.98 -17.91
N SER A 304 -15.51 6.85 -17.35
CA SER A 304 -15.18 5.62 -18.07
C SER A 304 -14.00 5.78 -19.02
N ASN A 305 -12.99 6.56 -18.62
CA ASN A 305 -11.71 6.64 -19.30
C ASN A 305 -10.68 5.73 -18.62
N ALA A 306 -9.83 5.10 -19.42
CA ALA A 306 -8.69 4.33 -18.96
C ALA A 306 -7.49 5.25 -18.70
N TRP A 307 -6.87 5.06 -17.54
CA TRP A 307 -5.66 5.75 -17.11
C TRP A 307 -4.53 4.76 -16.89
N VAL A 308 -3.38 5.05 -17.49
CA VAL A 308 -2.14 4.26 -17.34
C VAL A 308 -1.41 4.74 -16.09
N THR A 309 -1.12 3.82 -15.17
CA THR A 309 -0.53 4.13 -13.86
C THR A 309 0.68 3.25 -13.56
N ASP A 310 1.35 3.55 -12.44
CA ASP A 310 2.51 2.83 -11.89
C ASP A 310 3.72 2.74 -12.85
N PHE A 311 4.63 3.70 -12.72
CA PHE A 311 5.84 3.82 -13.54
C PHE A 311 7.12 3.42 -12.80
N GLY A 312 6.98 2.75 -11.65
CA GLY A 312 8.12 2.17 -10.92
C GLY A 312 8.74 0.97 -11.62
N GLY A 313 8.05 0.42 -12.62
CA GLY A 313 8.41 -0.79 -13.33
C GLY A 313 8.35 -2.04 -12.45
N GLY A 314 8.60 -3.19 -13.05
CA GLY A 314 8.60 -4.44 -12.34
C GLY A 314 8.44 -5.62 -13.27
N TYR A 315 8.20 -6.78 -12.65
CA TYR A 315 7.92 -8.00 -13.38
C TYR A 315 6.71 -8.70 -12.77
N THR A 316 5.66 -8.81 -13.56
CA THR A 316 4.47 -9.57 -13.20
C THR A 316 4.39 -10.83 -14.05
N LYS A 317 4.58 -11.99 -13.42
CA LYS A 317 4.49 -13.30 -14.08
C LYS A 317 3.14 -13.45 -14.77
N GLY A 318 3.15 -13.89 -16.03
CA GLY A 318 1.94 -14.08 -16.84
C GLY A 318 1.67 -12.92 -17.79
N TRP A 319 2.13 -11.70 -17.48
CA TRP A 319 1.96 -10.53 -18.34
C TRP A 319 3.09 -10.34 -19.34
N VAL A 320 4.35 -10.44 -18.89
CA VAL A 320 5.53 -10.28 -19.76
C VAL A 320 6.50 -11.41 -19.46
N ASP A 321 7.30 -11.81 -20.45
CA ASP A 321 8.39 -12.77 -20.24
C ASP A 321 9.55 -12.10 -19.51
N LYS A 322 10.21 -12.82 -18.60
CA LYS A 322 11.20 -12.23 -17.69
C LYS A 322 12.39 -11.63 -18.44
N GLU A 323 12.72 -12.20 -19.59
CA GLU A 323 13.86 -11.85 -20.43
C GLU A 323 13.68 -10.50 -21.14
N VAL A 324 12.43 -10.06 -21.33
CA VAL A 324 12.09 -8.79 -21.99
C VAL A 324 11.38 -7.82 -21.05
N ALA A 325 11.27 -8.15 -19.76
CA ALA A 325 10.69 -7.28 -18.74
C ALA A 325 11.38 -5.91 -18.76
N GLU A 326 10.61 -4.85 -18.55
CA GLU A 326 11.14 -3.49 -18.46
C GLU A 326 11.82 -2.99 -19.75
N THR A 327 11.37 -3.49 -20.90
CA THR A 327 11.80 -3.03 -22.23
C THR A 327 10.59 -2.62 -23.08
N MET A 328 10.79 -1.85 -24.14
CA MET A 328 9.73 -1.55 -25.12
C MET A 328 9.14 -2.82 -25.74
N GLU A 329 9.95 -3.86 -25.93
CA GLU A 329 9.47 -5.15 -26.43
C GLU A 329 8.59 -5.86 -25.39
N GLY A 330 8.99 -5.80 -24.12
CA GLY A 330 8.16 -6.26 -23.01
C GLY A 330 6.83 -5.53 -22.92
N ASP A 331 6.82 -4.21 -23.12
CA ASP A 331 5.59 -3.42 -23.16
C ASP A 331 4.69 -3.86 -24.32
N ARG A 332 5.23 -4.08 -25.52
CA ARG A 332 4.45 -4.59 -26.67
C ARG A 332 3.85 -5.97 -26.38
N MET A 333 4.62 -6.86 -25.77
CA MET A 333 4.14 -8.18 -25.36
C MET A 333 3.02 -8.06 -24.32
N GLY A 334 3.20 -7.23 -23.29
CA GLY A 334 2.20 -6.98 -22.26
C GLY A 334 0.93 -6.36 -22.84
N MET A 335 1.06 -5.43 -23.77
CA MET A 335 -0.06 -4.79 -24.48
C MET A 335 -0.85 -5.80 -25.33
N ALA A 336 -0.19 -6.77 -25.95
CA ALA A 336 -0.88 -7.85 -26.65
C ALA A 336 -1.74 -8.68 -25.69
N LYS A 337 -1.21 -9.06 -24.53
CA LYS A 337 -1.98 -9.79 -23.50
C LYS A 337 -3.08 -8.94 -22.88
N LEU A 338 -2.85 -7.64 -22.71
CA LEU A 338 -3.88 -6.71 -22.23
C LEU A 338 -5.04 -6.62 -23.22
N ARG A 339 -4.75 -6.59 -24.51
CA ARG A 339 -5.78 -6.65 -25.56
C ARG A 339 -6.57 -7.96 -25.52
N GLU A 340 -5.91 -9.10 -25.32
CA GLU A 340 -6.59 -10.39 -25.14
C GLU A 340 -7.46 -10.40 -23.87
N PHE A 341 -7.00 -9.76 -22.80
CA PHE A 341 -7.76 -9.61 -21.56
C PHE A 341 -9.01 -8.75 -21.76
N ILE A 342 -8.92 -7.63 -22.49
CA ILE A 342 -10.07 -6.76 -22.77
C ILE A 342 -11.05 -7.41 -23.77
N PHE A 343 -10.54 -8.19 -24.71
CA PHE A 343 -11.34 -8.87 -25.75
C PHE A 343 -11.16 -10.39 -25.67
N PRO A 344 -11.65 -11.04 -24.61
CA PRO A 344 -11.58 -12.49 -24.51
C PRO A 344 -12.38 -13.09 -25.67
N ALA A 345 -11.77 -14.00 -26.41
CA ALA A 345 -12.46 -14.73 -27.47
C ALA A 345 -13.71 -15.41 -26.88
N ALA A 346 -14.86 -15.23 -27.53
CA ALA A 346 -16.09 -15.91 -27.12
C ALA A 346 -15.80 -17.41 -26.96
N SER A 347 -15.91 -17.92 -25.74
CA SER A 347 -15.76 -19.36 -25.49
C SER A 347 -16.68 -20.10 -26.44
N LYS A 348 -16.15 -21.07 -27.19
CA LYS A 348 -16.90 -21.93 -28.11
C LYS A 348 -18.11 -22.54 -27.40
N LYS A 349 -19.28 -21.90 -27.46
CA LYS A 349 -20.57 -22.56 -27.28
C LYS A 349 -20.78 -23.41 -28.53
N GLY A 350 -20.33 -24.66 -28.47
CA GLY A 350 -20.31 -25.55 -29.64
C GLY A 350 -20.18 -27.01 -29.26
N GLY A 351 -20.97 -27.47 -28.28
CA GLY A 351 -21.29 -28.87 -28.09
C GLY A 351 -22.72 -29.12 -28.55
N THR A 352 -22.95 -29.14 -29.86
CA THR A 352 -24.21 -29.64 -30.41
C THR A 352 -24.21 -31.15 -30.19
N VAL A 353 -24.99 -31.60 -29.21
CA VAL A 353 -25.39 -33.00 -29.12
C VAL A 353 -26.41 -33.23 -30.24
N VAL A 354 -26.04 -34.05 -31.22
CA VAL A 354 -27.01 -34.83 -32.01
C VAL A 354 -26.69 -36.29 -31.79
#